data_AF-A0A1I8EV71-F1
#
_entry.id   AF-A0A1I8EV71-F1
#
_cell.length_a   1.000
_cell.length_b   1.000
_cell.length_c   1.000
_cell.angle_alpha   90.00
_cell.angle_beta   90.00
_cell.angle_gamma   90.00
#
_symmetry.space_group_name_H-M   'P 1'
#
loop_
_entity.id
_entity.type
_entity.pdbx_description
1 polymer ?
#
loop_
_entity_poly.entity_id
_entity_poly.type
_entity_poly.pdbx_seq_one_letter_code
_entity_poly.pdbx_strand_id
1 'polypeptide(L)'
;MNEALRIGRGMFDPNRRPLLSQVANSVQRLSITQTPVGSPGPPRTGYSSLRSSRSGANNEWRYSLAMSGVSSTASKFAFRLSFSCQRSSFFKSISNPGVVMDPRNLNDRHVLQYLRDKNYPQISEKLVKNPTKIEFARMFEFIFQQLAPDFTLRKIEYEMPRLFSTIGYPLQLKPSTMQQKKKITHTMPDLLGAITWLTDLIQMIGEISPQDLLLANEEGDGQRRPLAYGYMVRCYKKYCSNPLLGFNMDNYKDENNVLLQLIEEREDIASQEAELDAQIVTLTEEITELHKDKGELDKLQTSTKVLEEDLKKMQTFKDEQQETLGEEKKKKVGFYLCYKVFLFSILKEKLSAKEKQLEAQSMTGEEARALRVGKEELKARTEIANKERQNIELENDRILSVNFKETSQLRERYRAFIRTFEDVSRMVCGTYDPFIGMLDQNSPNEPHFVEYLNKIEEKMDELSNKINSWIKNTEEKLITVNQDVTELRQKKAFSIENLKCSQRQISKMSHDFTLKHEDWEEERQKTLLEVDVAQSELDSLHALRNGKVKLSVHEQLAEARKTLQSRQIEFNEAKKKIVDEVAVKFSILVEQWENLKKCQHQLRNDEKLLREALNNFIDDGN
;
A
#
# COMPACT_ATOMS: atom_id res chain seq x y z
N MET A 1 -31.17 -40.93 80.77
CA MET A 1 -32.18 -39.97 81.24
C MET A 1 -32.02 -38.74 80.38
N ASN A 2 -33.03 -38.50 79.53
CA ASN A 2 -33.40 -37.28 78.78
C ASN A 2 -32.32 -36.60 77.91
N GLU A 3 -32.39 -36.64 76.57
CA GLU A 3 -33.30 -35.84 75.69
C GLU A 3 -32.79 -34.39 75.61
N ALA A 4 -32.13 -33.92 74.55
CA ALA A 4 -32.52 -33.71 73.14
C ALA A 4 -32.62 -32.20 72.84
N LEU A 5 -32.25 -31.84 71.59
CA LEU A 5 -32.55 -30.64 70.78
C LEU A 5 -31.24 -30.22 70.08
N ARG A 6 -30.93 -30.60 68.84
CA ARG A 6 -31.69 -30.81 67.58
C ARG A 6 -32.25 -29.52 66.97
N ILE A 7 -31.94 -29.40 65.67
CA ILE A 7 -32.62 -28.69 64.57
C ILE A 7 -32.00 -27.33 64.23
N GLY A 8 -31.56 -27.05 63.00
CA GLY A 8 -31.49 -27.87 61.79
C GLY A 8 -31.69 -27.07 60.49
N ARG A 9 -31.42 -27.78 59.38
CA ARG A 9 -31.92 -27.62 57.99
C ARG A 9 -31.35 -26.45 57.17
N GLY A 10 -31.12 -26.60 55.87
CA GLY A 10 -31.40 -27.66 54.87
C GLY A 10 -30.53 -27.35 53.63
N MET A 11 -30.59 -28.00 52.46
CA MET A 11 -31.26 -29.19 51.91
C MET A 11 -30.70 -29.27 50.46
N PHE A 12 -29.99 -30.34 50.08
CA PHE A 12 -30.38 -31.37 49.07
C PHE A 12 -30.66 -30.84 47.63
N ASP A 13 -29.79 -31.05 46.62
CA ASP A 13 -29.63 -32.25 45.72
C ASP A 13 -30.69 -32.28 44.58
N PRO A 14 -30.70 -33.16 43.56
CA PRO A 14 -29.68 -33.81 42.70
C PRO A 14 -30.04 -33.72 41.17
N ASN A 15 -29.14 -34.14 40.25
CA ASN A 15 -29.38 -34.80 38.93
C ASN A 15 -28.41 -34.33 37.81
N ARG A 16 -27.57 -35.26 37.29
CA ARG A 16 -27.63 -35.75 35.89
C ARG A 16 -26.58 -36.83 35.60
N ARG A 17 -26.99 -37.72 34.69
CA ARG A 17 -26.48 -39.06 34.33
C ARG A 17 -25.20 -39.09 33.48
N PRO A 18 -24.56 -40.28 33.35
CA PRO A 18 -23.36 -40.51 32.54
C PRO A 18 -23.68 -40.85 31.08
N LEU A 19 -22.72 -40.62 30.18
CA LEU A 19 -22.71 -41.16 28.82
C LEU A 19 -21.31 -41.69 28.46
N LEU A 20 -21.29 -42.96 28.05
CA LEU A 20 -20.22 -43.67 27.36
C LEU A 20 -20.02 -43.12 25.94
N SER A 21 -18.77 -43.12 25.46
CA SER A 21 -18.46 -43.70 24.14
C SER A 21 -17.02 -44.24 24.12
N GLN A 22 -16.92 -45.45 23.60
CA GLN A 22 -15.71 -46.21 23.26
C GLN A 22 -15.11 -45.71 21.93
N VAL A 23 -13.79 -45.82 21.75
CA VAL A 23 -13.04 -46.41 20.59
C VAL A 23 -11.56 -46.43 21.04
N ALA A 24 -11.03 -47.56 21.51
CA ALA A 24 -10.40 -48.69 20.80
C ALA A 24 -8.89 -48.52 20.49
N ASN A 25 -8.11 -49.31 21.24
CA ASN A 25 -6.95 -50.13 20.85
C ASN A 25 -5.85 -49.55 19.95
N SER A 26 -4.59 -49.59 20.44
CA SER A 26 -3.59 -50.52 19.90
C SER A 26 -2.24 -50.48 20.64
N VAL A 27 -1.77 -51.70 21.01
CA VAL A 27 -0.38 -52.20 20.91
C VAL A 27 0.64 -51.60 21.89
N GLN A 28 0.93 -52.29 23.01
CA GLN A 28 2.06 -53.23 23.17
C GLN A 28 3.44 -52.66 22.81
N ARG A 29 4.28 -52.35 23.80
CA ARG A 29 5.55 -53.09 24.03
C ARG A 29 6.34 -52.57 25.25
N LEU A 30 6.58 -53.53 26.14
CA LEU A 30 7.87 -53.93 26.70
C LEU A 30 8.77 -52.86 27.34
N SER A 31 8.68 -52.85 28.66
CA SER A 31 9.78 -52.68 29.60
C SER A 31 11.02 -53.49 29.22
N ILE A 32 12.16 -52.82 29.08
CA ILE A 32 13.50 -53.41 29.17
C ILE A 32 14.31 -52.58 30.17
N THR A 33 14.72 -53.28 31.22
CA THR A 33 15.74 -52.96 32.21
C THR A 33 17.11 -52.80 31.57
N GLN A 34 17.87 -51.74 31.90
CA GLN A 34 19.34 -51.78 31.81
C GLN A 34 20.01 -51.07 33.00
N THR A 35 20.89 -51.83 33.63
CA THR A 35 21.93 -51.42 34.59
C THR A 35 23.15 -50.84 33.86
N PRO A 36 23.96 -49.98 34.52
CA PRO A 36 25.04 -49.24 33.89
C PRO A 36 26.39 -49.97 33.94
N VAL A 37 27.22 -49.84 32.89
CA VAL A 37 28.65 -50.18 32.95
C VAL A 37 29.49 -49.12 32.23
N GLY A 38 30.23 -48.35 33.03
CA GLY A 38 31.66 -48.10 32.86
C GLY A 38 32.17 -47.30 31.65
N SER A 39 32.39 -46.00 31.87
CA SER A 39 33.43 -45.22 31.17
C SER A 39 34.83 -45.82 31.38
N PRO A 40 35.75 -45.63 30.43
CA PRO A 40 36.93 -44.82 30.76
C PRO A 40 37.44 -43.96 29.59
N GLY A 41 37.78 -42.70 29.86
CA GLY A 41 38.78 -41.93 29.09
C GLY A 41 40.04 -41.74 29.92
N PRO A 42 40.99 -40.86 29.54
CA PRO A 42 41.47 -40.44 28.21
C PRO A 42 43.00 -40.71 28.08
N PRO A 43 43.73 -40.11 27.10
CA PRO A 43 44.64 -39.04 27.53
C PRO A 43 44.84 -37.87 26.55
N ARG A 44 45.43 -36.81 27.14
CA ARG A 44 45.80 -35.49 26.64
C ARG A 44 46.97 -35.48 25.64
N THR A 45 47.04 -34.42 24.82
CA THR A 45 48.19 -33.52 24.47
C THR A 45 47.80 -32.76 23.19
N GLY A 46 48.18 -31.52 22.86
CA GLY A 46 49.00 -30.48 23.48
C GLY A 46 49.19 -29.34 22.46
N TYR A 47 49.02 -28.10 22.93
CA TYR A 47 49.69 -26.84 22.56
C TYR A 47 49.82 -26.28 21.12
N SER A 48 49.74 -24.93 21.13
CA SER A 48 50.33 -23.90 20.24
C SER A 48 49.49 -23.43 19.04
N SER A 49 49.46 -22.15 18.62
CA SER A 49 49.87 -20.84 19.15
C SER A 49 49.53 -19.79 18.05
N LEU A 50 49.06 -18.60 18.46
CA LEU A 50 49.25 -17.26 17.86
C LEU A 50 49.28 -17.06 16.33
N ARG A 51 48.46 -16.15 15.78
CA ARG A 51 48.91 -14.77 15.40
C ARG A 51 47.78 -13.85 14.92
N SER A 52 47.99 -12.57 15.28
CA SER A 52 47.25 -11.33 15.02
C SER A 52 47.49 -10.74 13.61
N SER A 53 46.52 -9.96 13.11
CA SER A 53 46.62 -8.68 12.34
C SER A 53 45.17 -8.21 12.06
N ARG A 54 44.58 -7.14 12.62
CA ARG A 54 44.84 -5.68 12.66
C ARG A 54 44.69 -4.97 11.30
N SER A 55 43.56 -4.27 11.11
CA SER A 55 43.28 -3.07 10.27
C SER A 55 41.75 -2.98 10.12
N GLY A 56 40.99 -1.91 10.38
CA GLY A 56 41.28 -0.48 10.50
C GLY A 56 40.32 0.32 9.60
N ALA A 57 39.59 1.30 10.18
CA ALA A 57 38.76 2.37 9.60
C ALA A 57 37.34 2.00 9.11
N ASN A 58 36.25 2.38 9.79
CA ASN A 58 35.63 3.72 9.94
C ASN A 58 35.31 4.41 8.61
N ASN A 59 34.00 4.63 8.35
CA ASN A 59 33.41 5.96 8.13
C ASN A 59 31.90 5.88 7.85
N GLU A 60 31.11 6.12 8.90
CA GLU A 60 29.76 6.70 8.80
C GLU A 60 29.88 8.19 8.43
N TRP A 61 29.14 8.61 7.40
CA TRP A 61 28.76 10.01 7.16
C TRP A 61 27.26 9.98 6.85
N ARG A 62 26.38 10.28 7.83
CA ARG A 62 25.80 11.61 8.09
C ARG A 62 25.42 12.35 6.81
N TYR A 63 24.12 12.32 6.47
CA TYR A 63 23.47 13.43 5.77
C TYR A 63 22.57 14.16 6.76
N SER A 64 22.96 15.39 7.08
CA SER A 64 22.19 16.33 7.87
C SER A 64 21.10 16.97 7.02
N LEU A 65 19.93 17.09 7.65
CA LEU A 65 18.86 18.03 7.28
C LEU A 65 19.43 19.43 7.03
N ALA A 66 18.98 20.05 5.93
CA ALA A 66 18.97 21.50 5.78
C ALA A 66 17.53 21.94 5.52
N MET A 67 16.93 22.55 6.54
CA MET A 67 15.74 23.37 6.45
C MET A 67 16.14 24.77 5.99
N SER A 68 15.49 25.32 4.96
CA SER A 68 15.04 26.72 4.93
C SER A 68 14.38 27.06 3.59
N GLY A 69 13.28 27.82 3.64
CA GLY A 69 12.93 28.74 2.56
C GLY A 69 11.47 28.73 2.15
N VAL A 70 10.62 29.43 2.91
CA VAL A 70 9.29 29.86 2.48
C VAL A 70 9.42 30.91 1.38
N SER A 71 8.60 30.82 0.33
CA SER A 71 8.15 31.98 -0.45
C SER A 71 6.79 31.69 -1.08
N SER A 72 5.79 32.44 -0.61
CA SER A 72 4.49 32.60 -1.27
C SER A 72 4.64 33.41 -2.56
N THR A 73 4.02 32.96 -3.66
CA THR A 73 3.38 33.88 -4.62
C THR A 73 2.38 33.13 -5.52
N ALA A 74 1.14 33.61 -5.48
CA ALA A 74 0.18 33.76 -6.57
C ALA A 74 0.03 32.64 -7.62
N SER A 75 -1.07 31.90 -7.47
CA SER A 75 -1.76 31.15 -8.51
C SER A 75 -2.11 32.03 -9.72
N LYS A 76 -1.63 31.62 -10.90
CA LYS A 76 -2.26 31.89 -12.21
C LYS A 76 -2.26 30.59 -13.00
N PHE A 77 -3.40 29.92 -12.98
CA PHE A 77 -3.71 28.79 -13.84
C PHE A 77 -3.68 29.23 -15.31
N ALA A 78 -2.69 28.74 -16.06
CA ALA A 78 -2.74 28.66 -17.51
C ALA A 78 -2.49 27.21 -17.89
N PHE A 79 -3.57 26.50 -18.24
CA PHE A 79 -3.53 25.18 -18.84
C PHE A 79 -2.84 25.30 -20.22
N ARG A 80 -1.51 25.15 -20.23
CA ARG A 80 -0.78 24.68 -21.40
C ARG A 80 -0.52 23.20 -21.14
N LEU A 81 -0.92 22.34 -22.07
CA LEU A 81 -0.47 20.95 -22.16
C LEU A 81 1.05 20.94 -22.35
N SER A 82 1.79 21.14 -21.27
CA SER A 82 3.21 20.91 -21.19
C SER A 82 3.42 19.48 -20.76
N PHE A 83 3.76 18.62 -21.73
CA PHE A 83 4.64 17.49 -21.48
C PHE A 83 5.97 18.05 -20.96
N SER A 84 6.00 18.53 -19.72
CA SER A 84 7.22 18.83 -19.01
C SER A 84 7.75 17.49 -18.50
N CYS A 85 8.49 16.79 -19.36
CA CYS A 85 9.52 15.90 -18.87
C CYS A 85 10.43 16.75 -17.98
N GLN A 86 10.25 16.64 -16.67
CA GLN A 86 11.23 17.09 -15.70
C GLN A 86 12.54 16.44 -16.11
N ARG A 87 13.46 17.26 -16.61
CA ARG A 87 14.77 16.84 -17.10
C ARG A 87 15.48 16.23 -15.89
N SER A 88 15.46 14.90 -15.77
CA SER A 88 16.16 14.23 -14.68
C SER A 88 17.64 14.61 -14.78
N SER A 89 18.20 15.06 -13.66
CA SER A 89 19.59 15.51 -13.54
C SER A 89 20.61 14.38 -13.73
N PHE A 90 20.16 13.16 -14.03
CA PHE A 90 21.00 12.00 -14.32
C PHE A 90 21.65 12.04 -15.70
N PHE A 91 21.02 12.66 -16.70
CA PHE A 91 21.62 12.82 -18.03
C PHE A 91 22.29 14.19 -18.16
N LYS A 92 23.37 14.41 -17.40
CA LYS A 92 24.35 15.44 -17.74
C LYS A 92 24.93 15.10 -19.12
N SER A 93 24.90 16.09 -20.01
CA SER A 93 25.47 16.07 -21.34
C SER A 93 26.86 15.40 -21.33
N ILE A 94 26.96 14.24 -21.99
CA ILE A 94 28.23 13.54 -22.18
C ILE A 94 29.12 14.48 -23.01
N SER A 95 30.08 15.11 -22.34
CA SER A 95 30.93 16.17 -22.88
C SER A 95 32.14 15.64 -23.66
N ASN A 96 31.99 14.55 -24.41
CA ASN A 96 33.00 14.04 -25.35
C ASN A 96 32.31 13.40 -26.58
N PRO A 97 32.48 13.93 -27.81
CA PRO A 97 31.95 13.32 -29.03
C PRO A 97 32.92 12.22 -29.52
N GLY A 98 33.30 11.30 -28.63
CA GLY A 98 33.98 10.06 -29.01
C GLY A 98 32.91 9.06 -29.44
N VAL A 99 32.66 8.98 -30.75
CA VAL A 99 31.84 7.98 -31.47
C VAL A 99 31.03 7.04 -30.57
N VAL A 100 29.90 7.51 -30.06
CA VAL A 100 28.89 6.64 -29.43
C VAL A 100 28.23 5.86 -30.57
N MET A 101 28.65 4.63 -30.78
CA MET A 101 28.00 3.71 -31.73
C MET A 101 26.69 3.19 -31.12
N ASP A 102 25.63 3.12 -31.93
CA ASP A 102 24.36 2.50 -31.54
C ASP A 102 24.61 1.00 -31.25
N PRO A 103 24.39 0.50 -30.01
CA PRO A 103 24.65 -0.90 -29.67
C PRO A 103 23.62 -1.87 -30.25
N ARG A 104 22.56 -1.36 -30.90
CA ARG A 104 21.44 -2.18 -31.37
C ARG A 104 21.77 -2.85 -32.70
N ASN A 105 21.39 -4.13 -32.81
CA ASN A 105 21.46 -4.87 -34.08
C ASN A 105 20.37 -4.31 -35.00
N LEU A 106 20.76 -3.48 -35.97
CA LEU A 106 19.86 -2.73 -36.87
C LEU A 106 19.12 -3.69 -37.81
N ASN A 107 18.07 -4.31 -37.31
CA ASN A 107 17.30 -5.33 -38.02
C ASN A 107 16.13 -4.70 -38.79
N ASP A 108 16.26 -4.57 -40.10
CA ASP A 108 15.20 -4.18 -41.05
C ASP A 108 13.87 -4.93 -40.83
N ARG A 109 13.95 -6.15 -40.28
CA ARG A 109 12.80 -7.02 -40.01
C ARG A 109 11.85 -6.46 -38.95
N HIS A 110 12.35 -5.73 -37.94
CA HIS A 110 11.51 -5.23 -36.84
C HIS A 110 10.56 -4.14 -37.33
N VAL A 111 11.09 -3.18 -38.09
CA VAL A 111 10.30 -2.09 -38.69
C VAL A 111 9.32 -2.63 -39.73
N LEU A 112 9.71 -3.61 -40.53
CA LEU A 112 8.82 -4.28 -41.49
C LEU A 112 7.65 -5.00 -40.80
N GLN A 113 7.91 -5.67 -39.67
CA GLN A 113 6.88 -6.36 -38.90
C GLN A 113 5.90 -5.35 -38.28
N TYR A 114 6.42 -4.28 -37.67
CA TYR A 114 5.58 -3.22 -37.08
C TYR A 114 4.68 -2.51 -38.12
N LEU A 115 5.22 -2.20 -39.31
CA LEU A 115 4.45 -1.59 -40.40
C LEU A 115 3.37 -2.53 -40.95
N ARG A 116 3.61 -3.85 -40.91
CA ARG A 116 2.62 -4.87 -41.27
C ARG A 116 1.51 -4.95 -40.22
N ASP A 117 1.87 -4.97 -38.94
CA ASP A 117 0.93 -5.11 -37.84
C ASP A 117 0.01 -3.88 -37.67
N LYS A 118 0.45 -2.70 -38.11
CA LYS A 118 -0.34 -1.45 -38.13
C LYS A 118 -1.02 -1.14 -39.48
N ASN A 119 -1.04 -2.08 -40.43
CA ASN A 119 -1.71 -1.95 -41.75
C ASN A 119 -1.23 -0.78 -42.62
N TYR A 120 0.09 -0.62 -42.82
CA TYR A 120 0.62 0.37 -43.75
C TYR A 120 0.30 0.03 -45.23
N PRO A 121 -0.21 0.98 -46.05
CA PRO A 121 -0.77 0.67 -47.38
C PRO A 121 0.24 0.24 -48.47
N GLN A 122 1.55 0.42 -48.29
CA GLN A 122 2.56 0.02 -49.28
C GLN A 122 3.77 -0.66 -48.61
N ILE A 123 3.73 -1.98 -48.45
CA ILE A 123 4.82 -2.75 -47.81
C ILE A 123 5.61 -3.50 -48.90
N SER A 124 6.87 -3.11 -49.12
CA SER A 124 7.83 -3.95 -49.85
C SER A 124 9.16 -4.00 -49.11
N GLU A 125 9.82 -5.17 -49.10
CA GLU A 125 11.11 -5.35 -48.41
C GLU A 125 12.21 -4.45 -49.00
N LYS A 126 12.05 -4.03 -50.26
CA LYS A 126 12.91 -3.05 -50.95
C LYS A 126 12.73 -1.61 -50.41
N LEU A 127 11.53 -1.28 -49.93
CA LEU A 127 11.18 0.03 -49.40
C LEU A 127 11.91 0.32 -48.07
N VAL A 128 12.08 -0.68 -47.21
CA VAL A 128 12.76 -0.49 -45.90
C VAL A 128 14.28 -0.51 -46.06
N LYS A 129 14.80 -1.34 -46.98
CA LYS A 129 16.24 -1.44 -47.26
C LYS A 129 16.83 -0.20 -47.95
N ASN A 130 16.09 0.43 -48.88
CA ASN A 130 16.54 1.63 -49.61
C ASN A 130 15.35 2.53 -50.02
N PRO A 131 14.65 3.19 -49.08
CA PRO A 131 13.56 4.09 -49.43
C PRO A 131 14.08 5.35 -50.11
N THR A 132 13.27 5.89 -51.01
CA THR A 132 13.43 7.28 -51.44
C THR A 132 13.08 8.23 -50.30
N LYS A 133 13.58 9.47 -50.36
CA LYS A 133 13.31 10.51 -49.36
C LYS A 133 11.82 10.74 -49.09
N ILE A 134 10.98 10.60 -50.12
CA ILE A 134 9.53 10.80 -50.04
C ILE A 134 8.87 9.59 -49.35
N GLU A 135 9.31 8.38 -49.68
CA GLU A 135 8.80 7.15 -49.04
C GLU A 135 9.21 7.09 -47.57
N PHE A 136 10.45 7.45 -47.24
CA PHE A 136 10.91 7.55 -45.86
C PHE A 136 10.15 8.61 -45.06
N ALA A 137 9.86 9.77 -45.67
CA ALA A 137 9.02 10.80 -45.05
C ALA A 137 7.61 10.29 -44.72
N ARG A 138 6.99 9.55 -45.64
CA ARG A 138 5.66 8.95 -45.43
C ARG A 138 5.67 7.85 -44.38
N MET A 139 6.74 7.04 -44.33
CA MET A 139 6.89 6.03 -43.27
C MET A 139 7.06 6.69 -41.90
N PHE A 140 7.93 7.70 -41.80
CA PHE A 140 8.12 8.44 -40.54
C PHE A 140 6.85 9.15 -40.08
N GLU A 141 6.15 9.82 -41.00
CA GLU A 141 4.87 10.48 -40.72
C GLU A 141 3.83 9.49 -40.20
N PHE A 142 3.69 8.33 -40.85
CA PHE A 142 2.76 7.29 -40.43
C PHE A 142 3.06 6.73 -39.03
N ILE A 143 4.34 6.48 -38.74
CA ILE A 143 4.77 5.98 -37.43
C ILE A 143 4.53 7.06 -36.37
N PHE A 144 4.85 8.32 -36.66
CA PHE A 144 4.65 9.41 -35.71
C PHE A 144 3.17 9.77 -35.49
N GLN A 145 2.31 9.53 -36.48
CA GLN A 145 0.86 9.67 -36.33
C GLN A 145 0.26 8.71 -35.29
N GLN A 146 0.94 7.62 -34.94
CA GLN A 146 0.54 6.76 -33.82
C GLN A 146 0.69 7.45 -32.45
N LEU A 147 1.57 8.46 -32.34
CA LEU A 147 1.71 9.29 -31.13
C LEU A 147 0.81 10.53 -31.18
N ALA A 148 0.64 11.11 -32.37
CA ALA A 148 -0.11 12.34 -32.58
C ALA A 148 -0.97 12.23 -33.85
N PRO A 149 -2.28 11.91 -33.74
CA PRO A 149 -3.15 11.64 -34.88
C PRO A 149 -3.23 12.80 -35.89
N ASP A 150 -3.10 14.04 -35.42
CA ASP A 150 -3.22 15.26 -36.23
C ASP A 150 -1.88 15.71 -36.86
N PHE A 151 -0.82 14.91 -36.73
CA PHE A 151 0.51 15.29 -37.23
C PHE A 151 0.61 15.20 -38.75
N THR A 152 1.08 16.28 -39.37
CA THR A 152 1.41 16.34 -40.81
C THR A 152 2.84 16.82 -41.01
N LEU A 153 3.62 16.07 -41.78
CA LEU A 153 5.05 16.32 -41.96
C LEU A 153 5.28 17.33 -43.10
N ARG A 154 5.86 18.50 -42.82
CA ARG A 154 6.12 19.52 -43.85
C ARG A 154 7.52 19.40 -44.45
N LYS A 155 8.55 19.38 -43.60
CA LYS A 155 9.96 19.35 -44.03
C LYS A 155 10.76 18.41 -43.14
N ILE A 156 10.90 17.18 -43.62
CA ILE A 156 11.54 16.10 -42.89
C ILE A 156 12.97 16.44 -42.40
N GLU A 157 13.76 17.19 -43.18
CA GLU A 157 15.16 17.54 -42.86
C GLU A 157 15.33 18.34 -41.56
N TYR A 158 14.32 19.14 -41.21
CA TYR A 158 14.36 20.01 -40.04
C TYR A 158 13.45 19.50 -38.93
N GLU A 159 12.31 18.91 -39.29
CA GLU A 159 11.33 18.44 -38.32
C GLU A 159 11.78 17.13 -37.66
N MET A 160 12.37 16.19 -38.41
CA MET A 160 12.76 14.90 -37.84
C MET A 160 13.86 15.05 -36.77
N PRO A 161 15.01 15.71 -37.01
CA PRO A 161 16.02 15.91 -35.95
C PRO A 161 15.47 16.66 -34.73
N ARG A 162 14.60 17.64 -34.96
CA ARG A 162 13.96 18.42 -33.89
C ARG A 162 13.02 17.57 -33.05
N LEU A 163 12.21 16.72 -33.68
CA LEU A 163 11.29 15.82 -32.99
C LEU A 163 12.06 14.79 -32.18
N PHE A 164 13.06 14.12 -32.77
CA PHE A 164 13.92 13.16 -32.07
C PHE A 164 14.68 13.81 -30.90
N SER A 165 15.15 15.06 -31.05
CA SER A 165 15.75 15.81 -29.94
C SER A 165 14.74 16.18 -28.84
N THR A 166 13.47 16.40 -29.19
CA THR A 166 12.42 16.79 -28.23
C THR A 166 11.94 15.59 -27.41
N ILE A 167 11.81 14.43 -28.05
CA ILE A 167 11.42 13.16 -27.41
C ILE A 167 12.58 12.46 -26.69
N GLY A 168 13.79 13.05 -26.72
CA GLY A 168 14.93 12.58 -25.93
C GLY A 168 15.74 11.45 -26.57
N TYR A 169 15.74 11.33 -27.90
CA TYR A 169 16.55 10.34 -28.60
C TYR A 169 18.05 10.54 -28.29
N PRO A 170 18.78 9.49 -27.86
CA PRO A 170 20.14 9.64 -27.35
C PRO A 170 21.20 10.01 -28.39
N LEU A 171 20.96 9.77 -29.68
CA LEU A 171 21.91 10.06 -30.76
C LEU A 171 21.53 11.33 -31.54
N GLN A 172 22.49 12.23 -31.76
CA GLN A 172 22.24 13.49 -32.46
C GLN A 172 22.13 13.27 -33.98
N LEU A 173 20.92 13.37 -34.51
CA LEU A 173 20.68 13.39 -35.96
C LEU A 173 21.02 14.79 -36.51
N LYS A 174 22.00 14.92 -37.40
CA LYS A 174 22.33 16.21 -38.02
C LYS A 174 21.35 16.50 -39.18
N PRO A 175 20.92 17.76 -39.42
CA PRO A 175 20.09 18.10 -40.60
C PRO A 175 20.75 17.72 -41.93
N SER A 176 22.09 17.75 -41.99
CA SER A 176 22.89 17.35 -43.16
C SER A 176 22.74 15.87 -43.55
N THR A 177 22.33 15.02 -42.60
CA THR A 177 22.12 13.56 -42.81
C THR A 177 20.97 13.27 -43.78
N MET A 178 20.07 14.25 -44.00
CA MET A 178 18.84 14.10 -44.78
C MET A 178 18.85 14.87 -46.11
N GLN A 179 19.85 15.74 -46.31
CA GLN A 179 19.95 16.66 -47.46
C GLN A 179 20.64 16.07 -48.69
N GLN A 180 21.47 15.02 -48.55
CA GLN A 180 22.26 14.49 -49.67
C GLN A 180 21.67 13.21 -50.26
N LYS A 181 21.05 13.32 -51.45
CA LYS A 181 20.46 12.21 -52.25
C LYS A 181 21.36 10.99 -52.50
N LYS A 182 22.68 11.08 -52.27
CA LYS A 182 23.68 10.05 -52.66
C LYS A 182 24.33 9.30 -51.50
N LYS A 183 23.97 9.58 -50.24
CA LYS A 183 24.54 8.93 -49.03
C LYS A 183 23.52 8.18 -48.17
N ILE A 184 22.27 8.05 -48.61
CA ILE A 184 21.23 7.30 -47.87
C ILE A 184 21.70 5.87 -47.57
N THR A 185 22.50 5.23 -48.42
CA THR A 185 22.99 3.85 -48.19
C THR A 185 23.93 3.71 -46.97
N HIS A 186 24.68 4.75 -46.58
CA HIS A 186 25.60 4.69 -45.44
C HIS A 186 25.02 5.29 -44.15
N THR A 187 24.03 6.18 -44.24
CA THR A 187 23.33 6.76 -43.09
C THR A 187 21.96 6.13 -42.82
N MET A 188 21.49 5.22 -43.68
CA MET A 188 20.24 4.49 -43.43
C MET A 188 20.29 3.59 -42.19
N PRO A 189 21.40 2.93 -41.84
CA PRO A 189 21.48 2.21 -40.57
C PRO A 189 21.14 3.11 -39.37
N ASP A 190 21.65 4.34 -39.34
CA ASP A 190 21.36 5.31 -38.26
C ASP A 190 19.90 5.77 -38.26
N LEU A 191 19.33 6.04 -39.44
CA LEU A 191 17.93 6.46 -39.59
C LEU A 191 16.95 5.35 -39.24
N LEU A 192 17.27 4.12 -39.63
CA LEU A 192 16.50 2.94 -39.28
C LEU A 192 16.60 2.65 -37.79
N GLY A 193 17.78 2.82 -37.18
CA GLY A 193 17.96 2.75 -35.73
C GLY A 193 17.08 3.77 -34.98
N ALA A 194 16.95 4.99 -35.52
CA ALA A 194 16.05 6.00 -34.97
C ALA A 194 14.57 5.62 -35.12
N ILE A 195 14.17 5.05 -36.27
CA ILE A 195 12.79 4.57 -36.47
C ILE A 195 12.48 3.36 -35.59
N THR A 196 13.39 2.39 -35.48
CA THR A 196 13.22 1.24 -34.58
C THR A 196 13.10 1.71 -33.13
N TRP A 197 13.91 2.69 -32.71
CA TRP A 197 13.75 3.30 -31.39
C TRP A 197 12.36 3.92 -31.21
N LEU A 198 11.85 4.62 -32.22
CA LEU A 198 10.54 5.25 -32.18
C LEU A 198 9.42 4.21 -32.11
N THR A 199 9.51 3.10 -32.86
CA THR A 199 8.52 2.02 -32.79
C THR A 199 8.52 1.35 -31.43
N ASP A 200 9.70 1.10 -30.85
CA ASP A 200 9.86 0.53 -29.51
C ASP A 200 9.28 1.48 -28.46
N LEU A 201 9.54 2.79 -28.59
CA LEU A 201 8.99 3.83 -27.74
C LEU A 201 7.46 3.86 -27.80
N ILE A 202 6.88 3.80 -29.00
CA ILE A 202 5.43 3.78 -29.19
C ILE A 202 4.82 2.54 -28.55
N GLN A 203 5.46 1.38 -28.71
CA GLN A 203 4.99 0.14 -28.10
C GLN A 203 5.05 0.21 -26.57
N MET A 204 6.17 0.69 -26.00
CA MET A 204 6.30 0.91 -24.56
C MET A 204 5.25 1.90 -24.04
N ILE A 205 5.02 3.03 -24.72
CA ILE A 205 4.00 4.01 -24.32
C ILE A 205 2.59 3.40 -24.39
N GLY A 206 2.33 2.53 -25.38
CA GLY A 206 1.05 1.83 -25.50
C GLY A 206 0.83 0.76 -24.41
N GLU A 207 1.89 0.20 -23.85
CA GLU A 207 1.86 -0.77 -22.76
C GLU A 207 1.76 -0.09 -21.38
N ILE A 208 2.25 1.15 -21.26
CA ILE A 208 2.17 1.94 -20.01
C ILE A 208 0.72 2.36 -19.78
N SER A 209 0.14 1.92 -18.66
CA SER A 209 -1.17 2.40 -18.24
C SER A 209 -1.09 3.90 -17.87
N PRO A 210 -2.08 4.72 -18.29
CA PRO A 210 -2.22 6.09 -17.78
C PRO A 210 -2.31 6.17 -16.26
N GLN A 211 -2.75 5.09 -15.60
CA GLN A 211 -2.77 5.01 -14.14
C GLN A 211 -1.35 4.96 -13.57
N ASP A 212 -0.44 4.16 -14.14
CA ASP A 212 0.92 3.99 -13.63
C ASP A 212 1.76 5.27 -13.70
N LEU A 213 1.51 6.11 -14.71
CA LEU A 213 2.13 7.44 -14.84
C LEU A 213 1.71 8.41 -13.71
N LEU A 214 0.50 8.25 -13.17
CA LEU A 214 0.00 9.04 -12.05
C LEU A 214 0.53 8.53 -10.70
N LEU A 215 0.96 7.26 -10.64
CA LEU A 215 1.54 6.61 -9.46
C LEU A 215 3.05 6.91 -9.28
N ALA A 216 3.76 7.27 -10.36
CA ALA A 216 5.22 7.27 -10.41
C ALA A 216 5.96 8.29 -9.49
N ASN A 217 5.25 9.19 -8.80
CA ASN A 217 5.86 10.29 -8.02
C ASN A 217 5.41 10.35 -6.54
N GLU A 218 4.74 9.33 -5.99
CA GLU A 218 4.29 9.36 -4.58
C GLU A 218 5.06 8.40 -3.67
N GLU A 219 5.58 8.93 -2.55
CA GLU A 219 6.18 8.18 -1.43
C GLU A 219 5.10 7.59 -0.48
N GLY A 220 3.91 7.26 -0.98
CA GLY A 220 2.76 6.78 -0.21
C GLY A 220 2.06 5.58 -0.86
N ASP A 221 0.84 5.24 -0.42
CA ASP A 221 0.06 4.09 -0.94
C ASP A 221 -0.22 4.14 -2.46
N GLY A 222 0.14 5.23 -3.14
CA GLY A 222 0.02 5.45 -4.58
C GLY A 222 -1.43 5.62 -5.04
N GLN A 223 -2.42 5.09 -4.33
CA GLN A 223 -3.77 4.87 -4.85
C GLN A 223 -4.77 5.98 -4.50
N ARG A 224 -4.48 6.84 -3.51
CA ARG A 224 -5.36 7.97 -3.15
C ARG A 224 -5.44 9.05 -4.22
N ARG A 225 -4.31 9.40 -4.86
CA ARG A 225 -4.27 10.45 -5.89
C ARG A 225 -5.00 10.05 -7.18
N PRO A 226 -4.89 8.83 -7.71
CA PRO A 226 -5.71 8.36 -8.83
C PRO A 226 -7.21 8.41 -8.55
N LEU A 227 -7.63 8.04 -7.33
CA LEU A 227 -9.03 8.06 -6.95
C LEU A 227 -9.58 9.49 -6.87
N ALA A 228 -8.83 10.39 -6.23
CA ALA A 228 -9.14 11.82 -6.17
C ALA A 228 -9.14 12.46 -7.57
N TYR A 229 -8.17 12.11 -8.41
CA TYR A 229 -8.10 12.59 -9.79
C TYR A 229 -9.26 12.08 -10.64
N GLY A 230 -9.60 10.80 -10.54
CA GLY A 230 -10.76 10.21 -11.19
C GLY A 230 -12.06 10.88 -10.77
N TYR A 231 -12.22 11.19 -9.48
CA TYR A 231 -13.34 11.97 -8.97
C TYR A 231 -13.37 13.38 -9.56
N MET A 232 -12.26 14.13 -9.51
CA MET A 232 -12.17 15.48 -10.08
C MET A 232 -12.50 15.51 -11.57
N VAL A 233 -12.00 14.53 -12.34
CA VAL A 233 -12.28 14.43 -13.79
C VAL A 233 -13.76 14.14 -14.05
N ARG A 234 -14.41 13.29 -13.24
CA ARG A 234 -15.85 13.02 -13.36
C ARG A 234 -16.68 14.27 -13.06
N CYS A 235 -16.38 14.96 -11.97
CA CYS A 235 -17.06 16.22 -11.63
C CYS A 235 -16.83 17.29 -12.71
N TYR A 236 -15.60 17.40 -13.23
CA TYR A 236 -15.26 18.34 -14.29
C TYR A 236 -15.98 18.01 -15.61
N LYS A 237 -16.08 16.73 -16.00
CA LYS A 237 -16.85 16.31 -17.19
C LYS A 237 -18.34 16.64 -17.04
N LYS A 238 -18.91 16.47 -15.85
CA LYS A 238 -20.30 16.83 -15.55
C LYS A 238 -20.53 18.34 -15.63
N TYR A 239 -19.59 19.12 -15.10
CA TYR A 239 -19.56 20.57 -15.24
C TYR A 239 -19.44 21.03 -16.71
N CYS A 240 -18.55 20.43 -17.49
CA CYS A 240 -18.40 20.74 -18.92
C CYS A 240 -19.65 20.36 -19.73
N SER A 241 -20.34 19.30 -19.34
CA SER A 241 -21.59 18.87 -20.00
C SER A 241 -22.77 19.76 -19.63
N ASN A 242 -22.79 20.34 -18.43
CA ASN A 242 -23.82 21.26 -17.99
C ASN A 242 -23.24 22.43 -17.15
N PRO A 243 -22.87 23.55 -17.78
CA PRO A 243 -22.26 24.69 -17.10
C PRO A 243 -23.18 25.41 -16.09
N LEU A 244 -24.49 25.20 -16.17
CA LEU A 244 -25.50 25.80 -15.28
C LEU A 244 -25.57 25.09 -13.91
N LEU A 245 -24.95 23.91 -13.78
CA LEU A 245 -24.96 23.12 -12.55
C LEU A 245 -24.22 23.81 -11.38
N GLY A 246 -23.32 24.77 -11.67
CA GLY A 246 -22.52 25.43 -10.64
C GLY A 246 -21.63 24.48 -9.82
N PHE A 247 -21.08 24.99 -8.71
CA PHE A 247 -20.19 24.24 -7.80
C PHE A 247 -20.89 23.82 -6.49
N ASN A 248 -22.19 23.56 -6.53
CA ASN A 248 -22.91 23.10 -5.35
C ASN A 248 -22.67 21.60 -5.12
N MET A 249 -22.34 21.21 -3.88
CA MET A 249 -22.04 19.83 -3.48
C MET A 249 -23.20 18.86 -3.75
N ASP A 250 -24.45 19.31 -3.62
CA ASP A 250 -25.63 18.48 -3.84
C ASP A 250 -25.78 18.04 -5.31
N ASN A 251 -25.22 18.80 -6.25
CA ASN A 251 -25.31 18.50 -7.68
C ASN A 251 -24.32 17.39 -8.13
N TYR A 252 -23.38 17.02 -7.26
CA TYR A 252 -22.39 15.96 -7.49
C TYR A 252 -22.59 14.77 -6.52
N LYS A 253 -23.79 14.63 -5.94
CA LYS A 253 -24.10 13.60 -4.95
C LYS A 253 -23.87 12.18 -5.46
N ASP A 254 -24.17 11.92 -6.73
CA ASP A 254 -23.96 10.61 -7.35
C ASP A 254 -22.46 10.29 -7.44
N GLU A 255 -21.63 11.26 -7.84
CA GLU A 255 -20.18 11.10 -7.92
C GLU A 255 -19.53 10.97 -6.53
N ASN A 256 -20.09 11.64 -5.52
CA ASN A 256 -19.71 11.50 -4.12
C ASN A 256 -20.04 10.11 -3.58
N ASN A 257 -21.23 9.60 -3.85
CA ASN A 257 -21.63 8.24 -3.44
C ASN A 257 -20.76 7.18 -4.10
N VAL A 258 -20.44 7.33 -5.39
CA VAL A 258 -19.52 6.42 -6.10
C VAL A 258 -18.12 6.47 -5.50
N LEU A 259 -17.63 7.65 -5.11
CA LEU A 259 -16.33 7.77 -4.45
C LEU A 259 -16.33 7.10 -3.07
N LEU A 260 -17.39 7.30 -2.28
CA LEU A 260 -17.54 6.69 -0.96
C LEU A 260 -17.60 5.16 -1.06
N GLN A 261 -18.41 4.63 -1.98
CA GLN A 261 -18.49 3.19 -2.22
C GLN A 261 -17.12 2.60 -2.60
N LEU A 262 -16.35 3.27 -3.46
CA LEU A 262 -15.01 2.82 -3.83
C LEU A 262 -13.99 2.89 -2.68
N ILE A 263 -14.21 3.75 -1.69
CA ILE A 263 -13.38 3.83 -0.48
C ILE A 263 -13.76 2.69 0.46
N GLU A 264 -15.06 2.49 0.72
CA GLU A 264 -15.59 1.41 1.56
C GLU A 264 -15.18 0.03 1.03
N GLU A 265 -15.40 -0.24 -0.26
CA GLU A 265 -14.98 -1.50 -0.89
C GLU A 265 -13.48 -1.75 -0.76
N ARG A 266 -12.65 -0.70 -0.72
CA ARG A 266 -11.20 -0.84 -0.52
C ARG A 266 -10.81 -1.06 0.93
N GLU A 267 -11.49 -0.45 1.88
CA GLU A 267 -11.29 -0.73 3.30
C GLU A 267 -11.66 -2.19 3.61
N ASP A 268 -12.71 -2.71 2.98
CA ASP A 268 -13.09 -4.12 3.05
C ASP A 268 -12.02 -5.05 2.45
N ILE A 269 -11.47 -4.71 1.28
CA ILE A 269 -10.37 -5.48 0.66
C ILE A 269 -9.12 -5.44 1.55
N ALA A 270 -8.75 -4.28 2.11
CA ALA A 270 -7.60 -4.16 3.00
C ALA A 270 -7.78 -4.98 4.29
N SER A 271 -9.01 -5.05 4.81
CA SER A 271 -9.36 -5.91 5.95
C SER A 271 -9.19 -7.40 5.60
N GLN A 272 -9.64 -7.82 4.39
CA GLN A 272 -9.46 -9.18 3.90
C GLN A 272 -7.98 -9.52 3.66
N GLU A 273 -7.19 -8.59 3.12
CA GLU A 273 -5.73 -8.77 2.95
C GLU A 273 -5.04 -8.95 4.31
N ALA A 274 -5.39 -8.15 5.31
CA ALA A 274 -4.85 -8.29 6.66
C ALA A 274 -5.23 -9.63 7.31
N GLU A 275 -6.46 -10.12 7.07
CA GLU A 275 -6.90 -11.44 7.54
C GLU A 275 -6.13 -12.57 6.85
N LEU A 276 -5.94 -12.48 5.53
CA LEU A 276 -5.14 -13.44 4.77
C LEU A 276 -3.67 -13.44 5.20
N ASP A 277 -3.08 -12.27 5.45
CA ASP A 277 -1.72 -12.16 5.97
C ASP A 277 -1.60 -12.79 7.36
N ALA A 278 -2.59 -12.60 8.23
CA ALA A 278 -2.63 -13.28 9.53
C ALA A 278 -2.72 -14.81 9.36
N GLN A 279 -3.56 -15.29 8.43
CA GLN A 279 -3.66 -16.73 8.12
C GLN A 279 -2.35 -17.29 7.54
N ILE A 280 -1.65 -16.53 6.69
CA ILE A 280 -0.34 -16.91 6.16
C ILE A 280 0.67 -17.04 7.29
N VAL A 281 0.69 -16.10 8.24
CA VAL A 281 1.58 -16.16 9.41
C VAL A 281 1.28 -17.41 10.24
N THR A 282 0.01 -17.68 10.57
CA THR A 282 -0.36 -18.87 11.35
C THR A 282 -0.02 -20.17 10.65
N LEU A 283 -0.29 -20.27 9.33
CA LEU A 283 0.05 -21.46 8.54
C LEU A 283 1.57 -21.63 8.43
N THR A 284 2.32 -20.53 8.35
CA THR A 284 3.78 -20.57 8.33
C THR A 284 4.33 -21.08 9.67
N GLU A 285 3.78 -20.63 10.79
CA GLU A 285 4.12 -21.14 12.12
C GLU A 285 3.81 -22.64 12.24
N GLU A 286 2.62 -23.08 11.83
CA GLU A 286 2.24 -24.50 11.80
C GLU A 286 3.19 -25.33 10.93
N ILE A 287 3.55 -24.83 9.74
CA ILE A 287 4.54 -25.48 8.87
C ILE A 287 5.91 -25.58 9.56
N THR A 288 6.35 -24.55 10.30
CA THR A 288 7.62 -24.62 11.02
C THR A 288 7.60 -25.63 12.17
N GLU A 289 6.49 -25.74 12.88
CA GLU A 289 6.29 -26.74 13.93
C GLU A 289 6.28 -28.15 13.36
N LEU A 290 5.52 -28.39 12.27
CA LEU A 290 5.51 -29.68 11.57
C LEU A 290 6.89 -30.07 11.00
N HIS A 291 7.70 -29.10 10.55
CA HIS A 291 9.08 -29.38 10.13
C HIS A 291 9.98 -29.80 11.30
N LYS A 292 9.77 -29.23 12.49
CA LYS A 292 10.50 -29.61 13.70
C LYS A 292 10.13 -31.04 14.12
N ASP A 293 8.84 -31.36 14.13
CA ASP A 293 8.33 -32.69 14.45
C ASP A 293 8.81 -33.75 13.46
N LYS A 294 8.87 -33.41 12.17
CA LYS A 294 9.46 -34.28 11.14
C LYS A 294 10.94 -34.58 11.43
N GLY A 295 11.71 -33.58 11.87
CA GLY A 295 13.10 -33.78 12.28
C GLY A 295 13.25 -34.70 13.50
N GLU A 296 12.31 -34.68 14.43
CA GLU A 296 12.26 -35.62 15.56
C GLU A 296 11.84 -37.03 15.12
N LEU A 297 10.89 -37.14 14.20
CA LEU A 297 10.47 -38.41 13.61
C LEU A 297 11.61 -39.09 12.85
N ASP A 298 12.41 -38.34 12.08
CA ASP A 298 13.57 -38.88 11.37
C ASP A 298 14.62 -39.42 12.35
N LYS A 299 14.86 -38.72 13.47
CA LYS A 299 15.74 -39.21 14.55
C LYS A 299 15.19 -40.50 15.17
N LEU A 300 13.90 -40.55 15.47
CA LEU A 300 13.25 -41.76 15.97
C LEU A 300 13.34 -42.91 14.97
N GLN A 301 13.15 -42.65 13.68
CA GLN A 301 13.26 -43.67 12.64
C GLN A 301 14.69 -44.22 12.52
N THR A 302 15.71 -43.36 12.65
CA THR A 302 17.11 -43.83 12.72
C THR A 302 17.38 -44.67 13.96
N SER A 303 16.85 -44.27 15.13
CA SER A 303 16.96 -45.04 16.38
C SER A 303 16.27 -46.41 16.27
N THR A 304 15.07 -46.46 15.69
CA THR A 304 14.34 -47.70 15.45
C THR A 304 15.11 -48.65 14.53
N LYS A 305 15.74 -48.14 13.46
CA LYS A 305 16.60 -48.97 12.58
C LYS A 305 17.79 -49.56 13.33
N VAL A 306 18.46 -48.76 14.17
CA VAL A 306 19.57 -49.25 15.01
C VAL A 306 19.09 -50.33 15.99
N LEU A 307 17.95 -50.11 16.64
CA LEU A 307 17.36 -51.09 17.55
C LEU A 307 16.92 -52.37 16.85
N GLU A 308 16.42 -52.30 15.60
CA GLU A 308 16.10 -53.48 14.79
C GLU A 308 17.36 -54.28 14.42
N GLU A 309 18.46 -53.60 14.06
CA GLU A 309 19.74 -54.26 13.82
C GLU A 309 20.28 -54.95 15.08
N ASP A 310 20.17 -54.31 16.24
CA ASP A 310 20.59 -54.89 17.51
C ASP A 310 19.68 -56.03 17.96
N LEU A 311 18.37 -55.95 17.71
CA LEU A 311 17.44 -57.06 17.91
C LEU A 311 17.84 -58.26 17.05
N LYS A 312 18.23 -58.02 15.80
CA LYS A 312 18.68 -59.07 14.89
C LYS A 312 19.98 -59.73 15.39
N LYS A 313 20.95 -58.95 15.87
CA LYS A 313 22.18 -59.47 16.50
C LYS A 313 21.90 -60.27 17.78
N MET A 314 20.96 -59.80 18.59
CA MET A 314 20.57 -60.50 19.82
C MET A 314 19.82 -61.80 19.52
N GLN A 315 19.02 -61.81 18.45
CA GLN A 315 18.36 -63.03 17.96
C GLN A 315 19.38 -64.05 17.47
N THR A 316 20.37 -63.63 16.65
CA THR A 316 21.45 -64.53 16.21
C THR A 316 22.26 -65.05 17.38
N PHE A 317 22.58 -64.20 18.36
CA PHE A 317 23.27 -64.64 19.59
C PHE A 317 22.45 -65.64 20.40
N LYS A 318 21.13 -65.42 20.51
CA LYS A 318 20.24 -66.36 21.19
C LYS A 318 20.20 -67.70 20.47
N ASP A 319 20.14 -67.70 19.14
CA ASP A 319 20.13 -68.93 18.33
C ASP A 319 21.45 -69.70 18.49
N GLU A 320 22.60 -69.01 18.48
CA GLU A 320 23.92 -69.59 18.78
C GLU A 320 23.99 -70.20 20.20
N GLN A 321 23.47 -69.49 21.21
CA GLN A 321 23.39 -70.01 22.58
C GLN A 321 22.45 -71.21 22.71
N GLN A 322 21.34 -71.21 21.97
CA GLN A 322 20.39 -72.33 21.95
C GLN A 322 21.01 -73.56 21.28
N GLU A 323 21.79 -73.38 20.22
CA GLU A 323 22.51 -74.44 19.52
C GLU A 323 23.58 -75.07 20.42
N THR A 324 24.46 -74.25 21.02
CA THR A 324 25.49 -74.71 21.96
C THR A 324 24.89 -75.44 23.18
N LEU A 325 23.80 -74.91 23.76
CA LEU A 325 23.08 -75.58 24.85
C LEU A 325 22.41 -76.87 24.39
N GLY A 326 21.93 -76.93 23.15
CA GLY A 326 21.40 -78.13 22.50
C GLY A 326 22.47 -79.22 22.34
N GLU A 327 23.67 -78.83 21.91
CA GLU A 327 24.82 -79.73 21.83
C GLU A 327 25.28 -80.23 23.20
N GLU A 328 25.36 -79.36 24.20
CA GLU A 328 25.68 -79.78 25.58
C GLU A 328 24.63 -80.71 26.16
N LYS A 329 23.34 -80.44 25.93
CA LYS A 329 22.25 -81.34 26.33
C LYS A 329 22.35 -82.69 25.63
N LYS A 330 22.65 -82.73 24.33
CA LYS A 330 22.89 -83.99 23.60
C LYS A 330 24.08 -84.76 24.19
N LYS A 331 25.19 -84.09 24.52
CA LYS A 331 26.35 -84.70 25.18
C LYS A 331 26.01 -85.23 26.57
N LYS A 332 25.31 -84.45 27.40
CA LYS A 332 24.88 -84.86 28.76
C LYS A 332 23.86 -86.00 28.72
N VAL A 333 22.89 -85.95 27.81
CA VAL A 333 21.90 -87.03 27.62
C VAL A 333 22.58 -88.29 27.11
N GLY A 334 23.55 -88.19 26.20
CA GLY A 334 24.37 -89.33 25.75
C GLY A 334 25.12 -90.00 26.91
N PHE A 335 25.79 -89.21 27.75
CA PHE A 335 26.45 -89.71 28.96
C PHE A 335 25.47 -90.33 29.96
N TYR A 336 24.35 -89.66 30.22
CA TYR A 336 23.35 -90.12 31.19
C TYR A 336 22.61 -91.37 30.71
N LEU A 337 22.36 -91.51 29.40
CA LEU A 337 21.77 -92.69 28.79
C LEU A 337 22.73 -93.88 28.86
N CYS A 338 24.03 -93.66 28.58
CA CYS A 338 25.06 -94.69 28.75
C CYS A 338 25.16 -95.18 30.20
N TYR A 339 25.15 -94.24 31.16
CA TYR A 339 25.16 -94.55 32.59
C TYR A 339 23.87 -95.25 33.07
N LYS A 340 22.71 -94.82 32.58
CA LYS A 340 21.40 -95.45 32.89
C LYS A 340 21.28 -96.85 32.31
N VAL A 341 21.77 -97.09 31.08
CA VAL A 341 21.80 -98.43 30.48
C VAL A 341 22.67 -99.37 31.34
N PHE A 342 23.83 -98.89 31.77
CA PHE A 342 24.71 -99.65 32.68
C PHE A 342 24.04 -99.94 34.03
N LEU A 343 23.43 -98.95 34.67
CA LEU A 343 22.69 -99.13 35.93
C LEU A 343 21.45 -100.01 35.78
N PHE A 344 20.74 -99.93 34.66
CA PHE A 344 19.55 -100.73 34.40
C PHE A 344 19.90 -102.21 34.29
N SER A 345 21.05 -102.55 33.68
CA SER A 345 21.57 -103.92 33.69
C SER A 345 21.81 -104.43 35.11
N ILE A 346 22.40 -103.61 35.99
CA ILE A 346 22.64 -103.96 37.40
C ILE A 346 21.33 -104.10 38.19
N LEU A 347 20.37 -103.20 37.97
CA LEU A 347 19.08 -103.23 38.67
C LEU A 347 18.20 -104.37 38.21
N LYS A 348 18.22 -104.74 36.92
CA LYS A 348 17.50 -105.90 36.40
C LYS A 348 17.95 -107.20 37.07
N GLU A 349 19.25 -107.32 37.33
CA GLU A 349 19.83 -108.43 38.07
C GLU A 349 19.36 -108.45 39.55
N LYS A 350 19.33 -107.29 40.20
CA LYS A 350 18.84 -107.15 41.59
C LYS A 350 17.32 -107.34 41.73
N LEU A 351 16.54 -106.94 40.74
CA LEU A 351 15.08 -107.08 40.74
C LEU A 351 14.71 -108.56 40.63
N SER A 352 15.36 -109.32 39.75
CA SER A 352 15.23 -110.78 39.70
C SER A 352 15.55 -111.46 41.03
N ALA A 353 16.52 -110.95 41.79
CA ALA A 353 16.85 -111.45 43.11
C ALA A 353 15.82 -111.07 44.19
N LYS A 354 15.18 -109.90 44.07
CA LYS A 354 14.17 -109.40 45.03
C LYS A 354 12.77 -109.93 44.76
N GLU A 355 12.44 -110.22 43.51
CA GLU A 355 11.16 -110.83 43.10
C GLU A 355 11.02 -112.25 43.70
N LYS A 356 12.14 -113.00 43.77
CA LYS A 356 12.25 -114.25 44.54
C LYS A 356 12.07 -114.07 46.05
N GLN A 357 12.27 -112.87 46.58
CA GLN A 357 12.11 -112.55 48.00
C GLN A 357 10.69 -112.07 48.34
N LEU A 358 9.97 -111.52 47.35
CA LEU A 358 8.62 -110.99 47.52
C LEU A 358 7.54 -112.08 47.47
N GLU A 359 7.79 -113.20 46.78
CA GLU A 359 6.93 -114.40 46.83
C GLU A 359 6.84 -115.01 48.25
N ALA A 360 7.70 -114.61 49.19
CA ALA A 360 7.78 -115.15 50.54
C ALA A 360 7.02 -114.36 51.63
N GLN A 361 6.34 -113.25 51.32
CA GLN A 361 5.65 -112.46 52.36
C GLN A 361 4.23 -112.01 51.94
N SER A 362 3.22 -112.45 52.71
CA SER A 362 1.82 -112.01 52.61
C SER A 362 1.54 -110.90 53.62
N MET A 363 1.17 -109.71 53.14
CA MET A 363 0.67 -108.60 53.97
C MET A 363 -0.83 -108.75 54.26
N THR A 364 -1.25 -108.47 55.49
CA THR A 364 -2.63 -108.64 56.00
C THR A 364 -3.54 -107.46 55.60
N GLY A 365 -4.79 -107.75 55.21
CA GLY A 365 -5.70 -106.80 54.54
C GLY A 365 -6.27 -105.63 55.37
N GLU A 366 -5.98 -105.55 56.67
CA GLU A 366 -6.47 -104.48 57.56
C GLU A 366 -5.52 -103.27 57.59
N GLU A 367 -4.20 -103.51 57.62
CA GLU A 367 -3.18 -102.47 57.47
C GLU A 367 -3.30 -101.76 56.11
N ALA A 368 -3.65 -102.50 55.06
CA ALA A 368 -3.89 -101.94 53.73
C ALA A 368 -5.16 -101.06 53.63
N ARG A 369 -6.10 -101.17 54.56
CA ARG A 369 -7.28 -100.30 54.63
C ARG A 369 -7.00 -99.04 55.46
N ALA A 370 -6.30 -99.16 56.58
CA ALA A 370 -5.86 -98.01 57.38
C ALA A 370 -4.92 -97.08 56.59
N LEU A 371 -3.98 -97.65 55.82
CA LEU A 371 -3.10 -96.87 54.94
C LEU A 371 -3.86 -96.15 53.81
N ARG A 372 -5.00 -96.68 53.36
CA ARG A 372 -5.83 -96.02 52.34
C ARG A 372 -6.57 -94.80 52.90
N VAL A 373 -7.15 -94.92 54.09
CA VAL A 373 -7.80 -93.78 54.77
C VAL A 373 -6.77 -92.69 55.09
N GLY A 374 -5.61 -93.06 55.65
CA GLY A 374 -4.53 -92.11 55.92
C GLY A 374 -4.01 -91.43 54.65
N LYS A 375 -3.94 -92.15 53.51
CA LYS A 375 -3.58 -91.59 52.20
C LYS A 375 -4.63 -90.57 51.71
N GLU A 376 -5.92 -90.86 51.88
CA GLU A 376 -7.01 -89.96 51.49
C GLU A 376 -7.02 -88.69 52.36
N GLU A 377 -6.80 -88.79 53.66
CA GLU A 377 -6.64 -87.63 54.55
C GLU A 377 -5.42 -86.77 54.20
N LEU A 378 -4.28 -87.39 53.91
CA LEU A 378 -3.07 -86.68 53.48
C LEU A 378 -3.28 -85.99 52.11
N LYS A 379 -4.03 -86.62 51.22
CA LYS A 379 -4.43 -86.05 49.93
C LYS A 379 -5.34 -84.83 50.13
N ALA A 380 -6.33 -84.92 51.03
CA ALA A 380 -7.18 -83.79 51.35
C ALA A 380 -6.40 -82.61 51.96
N ARG A 381 -5.46 -82.88 52.88
CA ARG A 381 -4.60 -81.85 53.47
C ARG A 381 -3.66 -81.19 52.45
N THR A 382 -3.08 -81.98 51.54
CA THR A 382 -2.24 -81.43 50.45
C THR A 382 -3.05 -80.59 49.46
N GLU A 383 -4.31 -80.94 49.21
CA GLU A 383 -5.21 -80.16 48.37
C GLU A 383 -5.60 -78.82 49.01
N ILE A 384 -5.88 -78.79 50.32
CA ILE A 384 -6.13 -77.56 51.08
C ILE A 384 -4.90 -76.64 51.07
N ALA A 385 -3.72 -77.18 51.41
CA ALA A 385 -2.48 -76.41 51.41
C ALA A 385 -2.13 -75.85 50.02
N ASN A 386 -2.42 -76.60 48.94
CA ASN A 386 -2.24 -76.09 47.58
C ASN A 386 -3.20 -74.94 47.23
N LYS A 387 -4.46 -75.00 47.68
CA LYS A 387 -5.42 -73.90 47.50
C LYS A 387 -4.99 -72.65 48.26
N GLU A 388 -4.49 -72.81 49.49
CA GLU A 388 -3.98 -71.69 50.29
C GLU A 388 -2.72 -71.07 49.68
N ARG A 389 -1.78 -71.89 49.19
CA ARG A 389 -0.61 -71.43 48.42
C ARG A 389 -1.02 -70.62 47.20
N GLN A 390 -1.98 -71.11 46.40
CA GLN A 390 -2.50 -70.37 45.23
C GLN A 390 -3.15 -69.04 45.63
N ASN A 391 -3.88 -69.00 46.75
CA ASN A 391 -4.50 -67.77 47.22
C ASN A 391 -3.46 -66.72 47.66
N ILE A 392 -2.40 -67.14 48.35
CA ILE A 392 -1.28 -66.26 48.71
C ILE A 392 -0.53 -65.77 47.46
N GLU A 393 -0.33 -66.63 46.47
CA GLU A 393 0.32 -66.27 45.20
C GLU A 393 -0.51 -65.20 44.45
N LEU A 394 -1.83 -65.38 44.36
CA LEU A 394 -2.74 -64.39 43.77
C LEU A 394 -2.75 -63.06 44.53
N GLU A 395 -2.65 -63.09 45.86
CA GLU A 395 -2.60 -61.86 46.67
C GLU A 395 -1.26 -61.15 46.54
N ASN A 396 -0.14 -61.89 46.49
CA ASN A 396 1.18 -61.32 46.18
C ASN A 396 1.20 -60.67 44.79
N ASP A 397 0.61 -61.31 43.78
CA ASP A 397 0.50 -60.74 42.43
C ASP A 397 -0.32 -59.44 42.42
N ARG A 398 -1.40 -59.37 43.22
CA ARG A 398 -2.17 -58.14 43.41
C ARG A 398 -1.35 -57.04 44.06
N ILE A 399 -0.64 -57.34 45.14
CA ILE A 399 0.22 -56.39 45.85
C ILE A 399 1.33 -55.88 44.92
N LEU A 400 1.98 -56.77 44.17
CA LEU A 400 3.01 -56.40 43.20
C LEU A 400 2.46 -55.51 42.08
N SER A 401 1.26 -55.80 41.58
CA SER A 401 0.57 -55.00 40.56
C SER A 401 0.22 -53.59 41.07
N VAL A 402 -0.30 -53.48 42.30
CA VAL A 402 -0.59 -52.20 42.93
C VAL A 402 0.69 -51.39 43.15
N ASN A 403 1.72 -52.01 43.74
CA ASN A 403 3.02 -51.36 43.97
C ASN A 403 3.68 -50.90 42.66
N PHE A 404 3.59 -51.70 41.59
CA PHE A 404 4.09 -51.33 40.28
C PHE A 404 3.35 -50.12 39.70
N LYS A 405 2.02 -50.08 39.84
CA LYS A 405 1.20 -48.96 39.41
C LYS A 405 1.53 -47.68 40.17
N GLU A 406 1.65 -47.76 41.49
CA GLU A 406 1.99 -46.61 42.35
C GLU A 406 3.40 -46.08 42.06
N THR A 407 4.40 -46.96 41.95
CA THR A 407 5.77 -46.55 41.59
C THR A 407 5.85 -45.94 40.20
N SER A 408 5.04 -46.42 39.24
CA SER A 408 4.96 -45.79 37.92
C SER A 408 4.32 -44.40 37.97
N GLN A 409 3.27 -44.21 38.76
CA GLN A 409 2.64 -42.90 38.95
C GLN A 409 3.59 -41.92 39.66
N LEU A 410 4.38 -42.38 40.63
CA LEU A 410 5.37 -41.55 41.31
C LEU A 410 6.44 -41.04 40.34
N ARG A 411 6.98 -41.89 39.46
CA ARG A 411 7.93 -41.47 38.42
C ARG A 411 7.34 -40.43 37.48
N GLU A 412 6.08 -40.60 37.09
CA GLU A 412 5.41 -39.65 36.19
C GLU A 412 5.19 -38.29 36.86
N ARG A 413 4.76 -38.27 38.13
CA ARG A 413 4.66 -37.04 38.92
C ARG A 413 6.00 -36.36 39.10
N TYR A 414 7.07 -37.13 39.34
CA TYR A 414 8.42 -36.58 39.46
C TYR A 414 8.91 -35.97 38.15
N ARG A 415 8.69 -36.62 37.00
CA ARG A 415 9.01 -36.02 35.69
C ARG A 415 8.22 -34.74 35.42
N ALA A 416 6.93 -34.73 35.74
CA ALA A 416 6.12 -33.53 35.63
C ALA A 416 6.67 -32.40 36.51
N PHE A 417 7.08 -32.71 37.74
CA PHE A 417 7.74 -31.76 38.63
C PHE A 417 9.02 -31.18 38.01
N ILE A 418 9.92 -32.02 37.46
CA ILE A 418 11.16 -31.55 36.82
C ILE A 418 10.86 -30.54 35.71
N ARG A 419 9.90 -30.84 34.83
CA ARG A 419 9.50 -29.92 33.74
C ARG A 419 9.00 -28.59 34.30
N THR A 420 8.10 -28.63 35.27
CA THR A 420 7.56 -27.40 35.87
C THR A 420 8.63 -26.57 36.58
N PHE A 421 9.59 -27.24 37.25
CA PHE A 421 10.71 -26.59 37.92
C PHE A 421 11.66 -25.95 36.89
N GLU A 422 11.93 -26.64 35.78
CA GLU A 422 12.73 -26.11 34.67
C GLU A 422 12.09 -24.86 34.05
N ASP A 423 10.80 -24.90 33.73
CA ASP A 423 10.07 -23.79 33.12
C ASP A 423 10.11 -22.54 34.01
N VAL A 424 9.85 -22.71 35.31
CA VAL A 424 9.90 -21.63 36.30
C VAL A 424 11.32 -21.09 36.46
N SER A 425 12.32 -21.98 36.53
CA SER A 425 13.73 -21.58 36.65
C SER A 425 14.20 -20.79 35.43
N ARG A 426 13.86 -21.22 34.21
CA ARG A 426 14.18 -20.50 32.97
C ARG A 426 13.51 -19.13 32.92
N MET A 427 12.26 -19.01 33.35
CA MET A 427 11.53 -17.74 33.33
C MET A 427 12.16 -16.70 34.27
N VAL A 428 12.64 -17.12 35.44
CA VAL A 428 13.16 -16.22 36.48
C VAL A 428 14.66 -15.97 36.32
N CYS A 429 15.44 -17.00 36.00
CA CYS A 429 16.91 -16.93 35.92
C CYS A 429 17.43 -16.72 34.50
N GLY A 430 16.60 -16.90 33.46
CA GLY A 430 16.96 -16.70 32.05
C GLY A 430 18.00 -17.67 31.48
N THR A 431 18.53 -18.60 32.29
CA THR A 431 19.59 -19.55 31.92
C THR A 431 19.23 -20.96 32.40
N TYR A 432 19.80 -21.97 31.75
CA TYR A 432 19.61 -23.37 32.13
C TYR A 432 20.31 -23.66 33.46
N ASP A 433 19.56 -24.12 34.45
CA ASP A 433 20.11 -24.52 35.75
C ASP A 433 20.75 -25.92 35.63
N PRO A 434 22.08 -26.07 35.88
CA PRO A 434 22.74 -27.38 35.89
C PRO A 434 22.08 -28.39 36.86
N PHE A 435 21.34 -27.93 37.86
CA PHE A 435 20.60 -28.77 38.79
C PHE A 435 19.50 -29.60 38.09
N ILE A 436 18.93 -29.13 36.98
CA ILE A 436 17.95 -29.90 36.18
C ILE A 436 18.55 -31.21 35.69
N GLY A 437 19.80 -31.16 35.22
CA GLY A 437 20.51 -32.36 34.78
C GLY A 437 20.78 -33.36 35.91
N MET A 438 20.87 -32.89 37.17
CA MET A 438 20.92 -33.78 38.33
C MET A 438 19.55 -34.36 38.67
N LEU A 439 18.46 -33.59 38.52
CA LEU A 439 17.10 -34.07 38.77
C LEU A 439 16.74 -35.23 37.84
N ASP A 440 17.13 -35.15 36.57
CA ASP A 440 16.91 -36.20 35.57
C ASP A 440 17.69 -37.49 35.83
N GLN A 441 18.82 -37.39 36.53
CA GLN A 441 19.71 -38.54 36.81
C GLN A 441 19.28 -39.34 38.05
N ASN A 442 18.53 -38.74 38.99
CA ASN A 442 18.15 -39.39 40.24
C ASN A 442 16.72 -39.92 40.16
N SER A 443 16.54 -41.23 40.39
CA SER A 443 15.20 -41.85 40.37
C SER A 443 14.52 -41.84 41.74
N PRO A 444 13.19 -41.58 41.83
CA PRO A 444 12.43 -41.69 43.07
C PRO A 444 12.46 -43.07 43.74
N ASN A 445 12.84 -44.11 42.98
CA ASN A 445 12.93 -45.49 43.48
C ASN A 445 14.29 -45.83 44.07
N GLU A 446 15.25 -44.90 44.07
CA GLU A 446 16.56 -45.14 44.66
C GLU A 446 16.49 -45.07 46.20
N PRO A 447 17.21 -45.96 46.91
CA PRO A 447 17.15 -46.04 48.38
C PRO A 447 17.64 -44.76 49.08
N HIS A 448 18.44 -43.93 48.41
CA HIS A 448 18.96 -42.66 48.94
C HIS A 448 18.18 -41.42 48.46
N PHE A 449 17.04 -41.59 47.78
CA PHE A 449 16.27 -40.47 47.24
C PHE A 449 15.74 -39.52 48.32
N VAL A 450 15.51 -40.03 49.55
CA VAL A 450 15.06 -39.21 50.69
C VAL A 450 16.09 -38.15 51.07
N GLU A 451 17.39 -38.47 51.02
CA GLU A 451 18.45 -37.48 51.27
C GLU A 451 18.57 -36.47 50.12
N TYR A 452 18.26 -36.91 48.90
CA TYR A 452 18.21 -36.05 47.72
C TYR A 452 17.03 -35.06 47.77
N LEU A 453 15.88 -35.44 48.34
CA LEU A 453 14.74 -34.53 48.53
C LEU A 453 15.12 -33.27 49.31
N ASN A 454 15.97 -33.37 50.33
CA ASN A 454 16.44 -32.21 51.09
C ASN A 454 17.23 -31.22 50.20
N LYS A 455 18.00 -31.73 49.21
CA LYS A 455 18.70 -30.88 48.24
C LYS A 455 17.75 -30.24 47.23
N ILE A 456 16.68 -30.94 46.84
CA ILE A 456 15.62 -30.37 46.01
C ILE A 456 14.92 -29.24 46.76
N GLU A 457 14.61 -29.44 48.04
CA GLU A 457 13.96 -28.45 48.90
C GLU A 457 14.81 -27.18 49.05
N GLU A 458 16.11 -27.32 49.32
CA GLU A 458 17.04 -26.19 49.39
C GLU A 458 17.07 -25.39 48.06
N LYS A 459 17.07 -26.09 46.92
CA LYS A 459 17.03 -25.45 45.59
C LYS A 459 15.69 -24.81 45.28
N MET A 460 14.59 -25.40 45.73
CA MET A 460 13.25 -24.81 45.64
C MET A 460 13.17 -23.52 46.44
N ASP A 461 13.74 -23.47 47.65
CA ASP A 461 13.79 -22.26 48.46
C ASP A 461 14.65 -21.17 47.82
N GLU A 462 15.80 -21.53 47.25
CA GLU A 462 16.63 -20.59 46.48
C GLU A 462 15.86 -20.00 45.29
N LEU A 463 15.16 -20.86 44.54
CA LEU A 463 14.33 -20.44 43.40
C LEU A 463 13.14 -19.57 43.87
N SER A 464 12.48 -19.93 44.98
CA SER A 464 11.39 -19.17 45.58
C SER A 464 11.83 -17.76 45.98
N ASN A 465 13.01 -17.63 46.59
CA ASN A 465 13.59 -16.33 46.93
C ASN A 465 13.89 -15.49 45.68
N LYS A 466 14.41 -16.11 44.61
CA LYS A 466 14.63 -15.44 43.32
C LYS A 466 13.31 -14.99 42.69
N ILE A 467 12.28 -15.83 42.68
CA ILE A 467 10.93 -15.50 42.20
C ILE A 467 10.40 -14.29 42.95
N ASN A 468 10.46 -14.29 44.28
CA ASN A 468 9.96 -13.18 45.09
C ASN A 468 10.72 -11.87 44.79
N SER A 469 12.04 -11.95 44.58
CA SER A 469 12.84 -10.78 44.17
C SER A 469 12.46 -10.26 42.77
N TRP A 470 12.18 -11.16 41.84
CA TRP A 470 11.76 -10.83 40.47
C TRP A 470 10.36 -10.21 40.45
N ILE A 471 9.42 -10.77 41.21
CA ILE A 471 8.08 -10.21 41.39
C ILE A 471 8.19 -8.78 41.92
N LYS A 472 8.95 -8.56 43.01
CA LYS A 472 9.13 -7.24 43.60
C LYS A 472 9.73 -6.23 42.62
N ASN A 473 10.77 -6.61 41.87
CA ASN A 473 11.37 -5.76 40.84
C ASN A 473 10.35 -5.40 39.73
N THR A 474 9.54 -6.37 39.33
CA THR A 474 8.51 -6.17 38.30
C THR A 474 7.38 -5.27 38.80
N GLU A 475 6.99 -5.39 40.06
CA GLU A 475 6.04 -4.49 40.73
C GLU A 475 6.61 -3.06 40.84
N GLU A 476 7.88 -2.89 41.21
CA GLU A 476 8.55 -1.60 41.25
C GLU A 476 8.57 -0.94 39.86
N LYS A 477 8.91 -1.69 38.81
CA LYS A 477 8.82 -1.22 37.42
C LYS A 477 7.40 -0.82 37.06
N LEU A 478 6.41 -1.63 37.43
CA LEU A 478 5.00 -1.31 37.17
C LEU A 478 4.57 0.00 37.85
N ILE A 479 5.04 0.24 39.08
CA ILE A 479 4.79 1.50 39.80
C ILE A 479 5.43 2.68 39.05
N THR A 480 6.69 2.56 38.60
CA THR A 480 7.37 3.63 37.85
C THR A 480 6.66 3.93 36.52
N VAL A 481 6.26 2.91 35.76
CA VAL A 481 5.52 3.08 34.50
C VAL A 481 4.16 3.75 34.76
N ASN A 482 3.46 3.39 35.85
CA ASN A 482 2.21 4.04 36.21
C ASN A 482 2.41 5.52 36.58
N GLN A 483 3.50 5.86 37.28
CA GLN A 483 3.86 7.25 37.55
C GLN A 483 4.10 8.02 36.24
N ASP A 484 4.91 7.49 35.33
CA ASP A 484 5.17 8.09 34.02
C ASP A 484 3.89 8.31 33.21
N VAL A 485 2.97 7.34 33.22
CA VAL A 485 1.65 7.45 32.58
C VAL A 485 0.83 8.58 33.20
N THR A 486 0.87 8.76 34.52
CA THR A 486 0.17 9.89 35.17
C THR A 486 0.79 11.24 34.82
N GLU A 487 2.11 11.36 34.74
CA GLU A 487 2.78 12.58 34.29
C GLU A 487 2.45 12.92 32.83
N LEU A 488 2.44 11.93 31.95
CA LEU A 488 2.04 12.11 30.55
C LEU A 488 0.59 12.55 30.43
N ARG A 489 -0.32 12.02 31.26
CA ARG A 489 -1.71 12.49 31.32
C ARG A 489 -1.81 13.94 31.76
N GLN A 490 -1.01 14.38 32.74
CA GLN A 490 -0.97 15.78 33.17
C GLN A 490 -0.42 16.69 32.06
N LYS A 491 0.69 16.31 31.40
CA LYS A 491 1.27 17.05 30.26
C LYS A 491 0.28 17.16 29.10
N LYS A 492 -0.48 16.09 28.82
CA LYS A 492 -1.56 16.09 27.82
C LYS A 492 -2.66 17.08 28.20
N ALA A 493 -3.13 17.07 29.45
CA ALA A 493 -4.16 18.00 29.92
C ALA A 493 -3.71 19.47 29.81
N PHE A 494 -2.48 19.78 30.19
CA PHE A 494 -1.90 21.11 30.03
C PHE A 494 -1.84 21.56 28.56
N SER A 495 -1.41 20.67 27.66
CA SER A 495 -1.34 20.96 26.23
C SER A 495 -2.73 21.22 25.61
N ILE A 496 -3.75 20.50 26.06
CA ILE A 496 -5.15 20.72 25.63
C ILE A 496 -5.63 22.10 26.06
N GLU A 497 -5.35 22.55 27.29
CA GLU A 497 -5.79 23.88 27.74
C GLU A 497 -5.07 25.00 26.98
N ASN A 498 -3.77 24.84 26.69
CA ASN A 498 -3.03 25.79 25.86
C ASN A 498 -3.59 25.88 24.42
N LEU A 499 -3.99 24.73 23.85
CA LEU A 499 -4.62 24.70 22.54
C LEU A 499 -5.99 25.40 22.57
N LYS A 500 -6.80 25.19 23.61
CA LYS A 500 -8.06 25.93 23.81
C LYS A 500 -7.83 27.43 23.96
N CYS A 501 -6.81 27.85 24.69
CA CYS A 501 -6.45 29.26 24.83
C CYS A 501 -6.07 29.88 23.48
N SER A 502 -5.23 29.19 22.71
CA SER A 502 -4.83 29.62 21.36
C SER A 502 -6.03 29.67 20.41
N GLN A 503 -6.94 28.70 20.49
CA GLN A 503 -8.16 28.68 19.69
C GLN A 503 -9.09 29.87 20.04
N ARG A 504 -9.27 30.18 21.34
CA ARG A 504 -10.01 31.37 21.78
C ARG A 504 -9.38 32.66 21.23
N GLN A 505 -8.05 32.75 21.21
CA GLN A 505 -7.34 33.90 20.64
C GLN A 505 -7.55 34.02 19.13
N ILE A 506 -7.49 32.91 18.39
CA ILE A 506 -7.79 32.88 16.95
C ILE A 506 -9.23 33.31 16.69
N SER A 507 -10.20 32.80 17.46
CA SER A 507 -11.61 33.20 17.35
C SER A 507 -11.79 34.70 17.60
N LYS A 508 -11.10 35.26 18.60
CA LYS A 508 -11.13 36.70 18.88
C LYS A 508 -10.57 37.51 17.71
N MET A 509 -9.38 37.15 17.20
CA MET A 509 -8.79 37.85 16.05
C MET A 509 -9.66 37.72 14.78
N SER A 510 -10.28 36.57 14.57
CA SER A 510 -11.20 36.36 13.46
C SER A 510 -12.42 37.26 13.56
N HIS A 511 -12.99 37.41 14.77
CA HIS A 511 -14.11 38.31 15.01
C HIS A 511 -13.72 39.78 14.82
N ASP A 512 -12.56 40.18 15.34
CA ASP A 512 -12.03 41.54 15.14
C ASP A 512 -11.79 41.83 13.65
N PHE A 513 -11.36 40.82 12.88
CA PHE A 513 -11.19 40.94 11.43
C PHE A 513 -12.51 41.06 10.68
N THR A 514 -13.54 40.29 11.06
CA THR A 514 -14.87 40.41 10.46
C THR A 514 -15.50 41.76 10.74
N LEU A 515 -15.36 42.27 11.98
CA LEU A 515 -15.90 43.58 12.35
C LEU A 515 -15.23 44.69 11.54
N LYS A 516 -13.89 44.65 11.42
CA LYS A 516 -13.16 45.59 10.55
C LYS A 516 -13.63 45.50 9.10
N HIS A 517 -13.83 44.29 8.58
CA HIS A 517 -14.29 44.11 7.21
C HIS A 517 -15.69 44.74 6.99
N GLU A 518 -16.59 44.58 7.96
CA GLU A 518 -17.91 45.25 7.94
C GLU A 518 -17.75 46.78 7.95
N ASP A 519 -16.93 47.33 8.85
CA ASP A 519 -16.64 48.78 8.89
C ASP A 519 -16.08 49.30 7.54
N TRP A 520 -15.16 48.56 6.91
CA TRP A 520 -14.59 48.92 5.61
C TRP A 520 -15.63 48.86 4.48
N GLU A 521 -16.54 47.88 4.51
CA GLU A 521 -17.61 47.79 3.51
C GLU A 521 -18.64 48.91 3.73
N GLU A 522 -18.98 49.27 4.97
CA GLU A 522 -19.84 50.42 5.26
C GLU A 522 -19.22 51.74 4.74
N GLU A 523 -17.94 51.99 4.99
CA GLU A 523 -17.27 53.19 4.47
C GLU A 523 -17.17 53.18 2.94
N ARG A 524 -16.98 52.00 2.34
CA ARG A 524 -17.03 51.84 0.88
C ARG A 524 -18.42 52.14 0.32
N GLN A 525 -19.50 51.69 0.96
CA GLN A 525 -20.87 52.00 0.53
C GLN A 525 -21.17 53.50 0.68
N LYS A 526 -20.73 54.12 1.78
CA LYS A 526 -20.87 55.56 2.01
C LYS A 526 -20.15 56.38 0.95
N THR A 527 -18.89 56.04 0.65
CA THR A 527 -18.12 56.73 -0.40
C THR A 527 -18.72 56.52 -1.79
N LEU A 528 -19.30 55.35 -2.08
CA LEU A 528 -20.05 55.12 -3.32
C LEU A 528 -21.28 56.04 -3.42
N LEU A 529 -22.05 56.17 -2.33
CA LEU A 529 -23.19 57.09 -2.23
C LEU A 529 -22.76 58.55 -2.44
N GLU A 530 -21.64 58.98 -1.85
CA GLU A 530 -21.09 60.33 -2.06
C GLU A 530 -20.72 60.58 -3.53
N VAL A 531 -20.14 59.58 -4.21
CA VAL A 531 -19.85 59.64 -5.65
C VAL A 531 -21.14 59.74 -6.47
N ASP A 532 -22.17 58.96 -6.15
CA ASP A 532 -23.45 59.01 -6.86
C ASP A 532 -24.16 60.37 -6.67
N VAL A 533 -24.09 60.94 -5.46
CA VAL A 533 -24.60 62.30 -5.20
C VAL A 533 -23.83 63.34 -6.02
N ALA A 534 -22.50 63.27 -6.00
CA ALA A 534 -21.66 64.19 -6.78
C ALA A 534 -21.94 64.08 -8.30
N GLN A 535 -22.18 62.86 -8.80
CA GLN A 535 -22.53 62.63 -10.19
C GLN A 535 -23.92 63.21 -10.52
N SER A 536 -24.90 63.04 -9.65
CA SER A 536 -26.24 63.63 -9.79
C SER A 536 -26.21 65.16 -9.77
N GLU A 537 -25.39 65.75 -8.90
CA GLU A 537 -25.16 67.20 -8.87
C GLU A 537 -24.49 67.69 -10.15
N LEU A 538 -23.48 66.96 -10.63
CA LEU A 538 -22.80 67.26 -11.90
C LEU A 538 -23.78 67.20 -13.08
N ASP A 539 -24.62 66.17 -13.16
CA ASP A 539 -25.65 66.02 -14.18
C ASP A 539 -26.68 67.16 -14.10
N SER A 540 -27.08 67.56 -12.89
CA SER A 540 -27.96 68.71 -12.65
C SER A 540 -27.33 70.03 -13.11
N LEU A 541 -26.03 70.24 -12.85
CA LEU A 541 -25.28 71.40 -13.33
C LEU A 541 -25.13 71.38 -14.85
N HIS A 542 -24.91 70.22 -15.47
CA HIS A 542 -24.90 70.08 -16.92
C HIS A 542 -26.28 70.40 -17.52
N ALA A 543 -27.36 69.93 -16.91
CA ALA A 543 -28.72 70.26 -17.33
C ALA A 543 -28.99 71.77 -17.22
N LEU A 544 -28.57 72.41 -16.12
CA LEU A 544 -28.70 73.86 -15.92
C LEU A 544 -27.86 74.65 -16.92
N ARG A 545 -26.60 74.25 -17.16
CA ARG A 545 -25.73 74.87 -18.16
C ARG A 545 -26.33 74.74 -19.55
N ASN A 546 -26.80 73.54 -19.92
CA ASN A 546 -27.41 73.31 -21.22
C ASN A 546 -28.72 74.07 -21.39
N GLY A 547 -29.54 74.18 -20.34
CA GLY A 547 -30.76 75.00 -20.35
C GLY A 547 -30.46 76.50 -20.49
N LYS A 548 -29.56 77.04 -19.66
CA LYS A 548 -29.22 78.46 -19.63
C LYS A 548 -28.44 78.92 -20.86
N VAL A 549 -27.51 78.10 -21.36
CA VAL A 549 -26.77 78.38 -22.59
C VAL A 549 -27.67 78.24 -23.82
N LYS A 550 -28.55 77.23 -23.90
CA LYS A 550 -29.50 77.14 -25.02
C LYS A 550 -30.47 78.31 -25.06
N LEU A 551 -31.02 78.73 -23.91
CA LEU A 551 -31.93 79.88 -23.83
C LEU A 551 -31.22 81.19 -24.20
N SER A 552 -30.03 81.44 -23.64
CA SER A 552 -29.26 82.66 -23.92
C SER A 552 -28.80 82.75 -25.38
N VAL A 553 -28.35 81.63 -25.97
CA VAL A 553 -27.96 81.61 -27.40
C VAL A 553 -29.18 81.75 -28.30
N HIS A 554 -30.32 81.14 -27.97
CA HIS A 554 -31.55 81.33 -28.76
C HIS A 554 -32.10 82.75 -28.68
N GLU A 555 -32.04 83.37 -27.51
CA GLU A 555 -32.48 84.74 -27.29
C GLU A 555 -31.60 85.73 -28.06
N GLN A 556 -30.27 85.61 -27.96
CA GLN A 556 -29.34 86.42 -28.75
C GLN A 556 -29.51 86.21 -30.27
N LEU A 557 -29.78 84.98 -30.70
CA LEU A 557 -30.01 84.67 -32.11
C LEU A 557 -31.36 85.22 -32.62
N ALA A 558 -32.40 85.20 -31.78
CA ALA A 558 -33.69 85.81 -32.08
C ALA A 558 -33.59 87.34 -32.17
N GLU A 559 -32.85 87.97 -31.27
CA GLU A 559 -32.62 89.42 -31.26
C GLU A 559 -31.76 89.88 -32.46
N ALA A 560 -30.71 89.11 -32.80
CA ALA A 560 -29.92 89.31 -34.01
C ALA A 560 -30.76 89.16 -35.29
N ARG A 561 -31.70 88.20 -35.34
CA ARG A 561 -32.64 88.07 -36.47
C ARG A 561 -33.59 89.26 -36.58
N LYS A 562 -34.11 89.75 -35.45
CA LYS A 562 -35.02 90.90 -35.41
C LYS A 562 -34.33 92.19 -35.88
N THR A 563 -33.10 92.42 -35.44
CA THR A 563 -32.29 93.59 -35.87
C THR A 563 -31.92 93.51 -37.36
N LEU A 564 -31.61 92.32 -37.89
CA LEU A 564 -31.37 92.12 -39.32
C LEU A 564 -32.64 92.39 -40.14
N GLN A 565 -33.81 91.91 -39.70
CA GLN A 565 -35.09 92.22 -40.36
C GLN A 565 -35.41 93.73 -40.33
N SER A 566 -35.16 94.42 -39.22
CA SER A 566 -35.32 95.87 -39.11
C SER A 566 -34.47 96.62 -40.15
N ARG A 567 -33.17 96.28 -40.25
CA ARG A 567 -32.27 96.89 -41.23
C ARG A 567 -32.68 96.60 -42.67
N GLN A 568 -33.22 95.41 -42.94
CA GLN A 568 -33.73 95.05 -44.26
C GLN A 568 -34.94 95.92 -44.66
N ILE A 569 -35.83 96.22 -43.70
CA ILE A 569 -36.97 97.12 -43.91
C ILE A 569 -36.49 98.54 -44.19
N GLU A 570 -35.56 99.06 -43.37
CA GLU A 570 -34.97 100.39 -43.58
C GLU A 570 -34.28 100.52 -44.95
N PHE A 571 -33.55 99.48 -45.36
CA PHE A 571 -32.92 99.44 -46.68
C PHE A 571 -33.95 99.49 -47.82
N ASN A 572 -35.05 98.75 -47.68
CA ASN A 572 -36.13 98.77 -48.67
C ASN A 572 -36.84 100.14 -48.73
N GLU A 573 -37.04 100.81 -47.59
CA GLU A 573 -37.59 102.16 -47.55
C GLU A 573 -36.65 103.20 -48.16
N ALA A 574 -35.35 103.11 -47.88
CA ALA A 574 -34.34 103.97 -48.49
C ALA A 574 -34.30 103.77 -50.02
N LYS A 575 -34.36 102.52 -50.48
CA LYS A 575 -34.47 102.18 -51.90
C LYS A 575 -35.73 102.80 -52.52
N LYS A 576 -36.87 102.72 -51.83
CA LYS A 576 -38.13 103.32 -52.29
C LYS A 576 -38.02 104.85 -52.42
N LYS A 577 -37.46 105.53 -51.42
CA LYS A 577 -37.21 106.99 -51.48
C LYS A 577 -36.34 107.40 -52.67
N ILE A 578 -35.27 106.64 -52.95
CA ILE A 578 -34.41 106.90 -54.12
C ILE A 578 -35.19 106.71 -55.42
N VAL A 579 -35.99 105.64 -55.53
CA VAL A 579 -36.83 105.40 -56.71
C VAL A 579 -37.84 106.54 -56.90
N ASP A 580 -38.49 106.99 -55.82
CA ASP A 580 -39.45 108.10 -55.86
C ASP A 580 -38.76 109.41 -56.28
N GLU A 581 -37.56 109.71 -55.76
CA GLU A 581 -36.78 110.90 -56.14
C GLU A 581 -36.35 110.86 -57.61
N VAL A 582 -35.91 109.69 -58.10
CA VAL A 582 -35.56 109.49 -59.52
C VAL A 582 -36.79 109.64 -60.41
N ALA A 583 -37.95 109.10 -60.01
CA ALA A 583 -39.20 109.24 -60.74
C ALA A 583 -39.64 110.71 -60.85
N VAL A 584 -39.53 111.48 -59.76
CA VAL A 584 -39.83 112.93 -59.78
C VAL A 584 -38.88 113.68 -60.71
N LYS A 585 -37.57 113.44 -60.63
CA LYS A 585 -36.59 114.06 -61.54
C LYS A 585 -36.84 113.69 -62.99
N PHE A 586 -37.23 112.44 -63.26
CA PHE A 586 -37.58 111.98 -64.60
C PHE A 586 -38.84 112.69 -65.14
N SER A 587 -39.88 112.84 -64.31
CA SER A 587 -41.09 113.57 -64.69
C SER A 587 -40.80 115.03 -65.04
N ILE A 588 -39.97 115.73 -64.26
CA ILE A 588 -39.54 117.11 -64.55
C ILE A 588 -38.81 117.17 -65.89
N LEU A 589 -37.93 116.21 -66.17
CA LEU A 589 -37.14 116.16 -67.39
C LEU A 589 -38.02 115.88 -68.63
N VAL A 590 -39.04 115.04 -68.49
CA VAL A 590 -40.05 114.81 -69.54
C VAL A 590 -40.87 116.07 -69.81
N GLU A 591 -41.29 116.79 -68.77
CA GLU A 591 -42.03 118.04 -68.91
C GLU A 591 -41.18 119.13 -69.60
N GLN A 592 -39.91 119.26 -69.23
CA GLN A 592 -38.96 120.15 -69.90
C GLN A 592 -38.76 119.76 -71.38
N TRP A 593 -38.69 118.46 -71.68
CA TRP A 593 -38.58 117.97 -73.06
C TRP A 593 -39.82 118.26 -73.91
N GLU A 594 -41.02 118.13 -73.35
CA GLU A 594 -42.27 118.52 -74.03
C GLU A 594 -42.33 120.03 -74.30
N ASN A 595 -41.91 120.85 -73.34
CA ASN A 595 -41.83 122.30 -73.53
C ASN A 595 -40.84 122.66 -74.66
N LEU A 596 -39.70 121.96 -74.74
CA LEU A 596 -38.71 122.15 -75.79
C LEU A 596 -39.24 121.75 -77.17
N LYS A 597 -40.04 120.66 -77.25
CA LYS A 597 -40.78 120.29 -78.47
C LYS A 597 -41.81 121.35 -78.87
N LYS A 598 -42.54 121.94 -77.92
CA LYS A 598 -43.48 123.03 -78.20
C LYS A 598 -42.75 124.25 -78.75
N CYS A 599 -41.63 124.67 -78.14
CA CYS A 599 -40.79 125.75 -78.66
C CYS A 599 -40.25 125.45 -80.07
N GLN A 600 -39.85 124.21 -80.36
CA GLN A 600 -39.41 123.81 -81.70
C GLN A 600 -40.55 123.89 -82.73
N HIS A 601 -41.76 123.48 -82.37
CA HIS A 601 -42.95 123.62 -83.23
C HIS A 601 -43.28 125.09 -83.48
N GLN A 602 -43.19 125.94 -82.44
CA GLN A 602 -43.37 127.38 -82.55
C GLN A 602 -42.35 127.99 -83.53
N LEU A 603 -41.07 127.67 -83.35
CA LEU A 603 -39.97 128.10 -84.24
C LEU A 603 -40.18 127.67 -85.68
N ARG A 604 -40.66 126.45 -85.93
CA ARG A 604 -40.99 126.00 -87.29
C ARG A 604 -42.18 126.72 -87.89
N ASN A 605 -43.20 127.04 -87.09
CA ASN A 605 -44.34 127.83 -87.56
C ASN A 605 -43.93 129.26 -87.88
N ASP A 606 -43.08 129.87 -87.04
CA ASP A 606 -42.54 131.21 -87.27
C ASP A 606 -41.62 131.23 -88.50
N GLU A 607 -40.79 130.19 -88.73
CA GLU A 607 -40.02 130.03 -89.96
C GLU A 607 -40.93 129.91 -91.19
N LYS A 608 -42.04 129.17 -91.07
CA LYS A 608 -43.00 128.98 -92.16
C LYS A 608 -43.72 130.29 -92.50
N LEU A 609 -44.15 131.05 -91.49
CA LEU A 609 -44.73 132.39 -91.63
C LEU A 609 -43.72 133.38 -92.24
N LEU A 610 -42.45 133.32 -91.84
CA LEU A 610 -41.39 134.12 -92.44
C LEU A 610 -41.14 133.75 -93.90
N ARG A 611 -41.19 132.46 -94.27
CA ARG A 611 -41.08 132.02 -95.67
C ARG A 611 -42.30 132.41 -96.50
N GLU A 612 -43.51 132.37 -95.95
CA GLU A 612 -44.72 132.87 -96.61
C GLU A 612 -44.67 134.40 -96.80
N ALA A 613 -44.21 135.15 -95.80
CA ALA A 613 -43.98 136.60 -95.92
C ALA A 613 -42.89 136.93 -96.95
N LEU A 614 -41.82 136.12 -97.03
CA LEU A 614 -40.75 136.30 -98.01
C LEU A 614 -41.22 135.95 -99.43
N ASN A 615 -42.02 134.91 -99.61
CA ASN A 615 -42.60 134.56 -100.91
C ASN A 615 -43.59 135.62 -101.40
N ASN A 616 -44.40 136.20 -100.50
CA ASN A 616 -45.28 137.33 -100.85
C ASN A 616 -44.50 138.62 -101.21
N PHE A 617 -43.24 138.75 -100.78
CA PHE A 617 -42.37 139.89 -101.14
C PHE A 617 -41.62 139.68 -102.46
N ILE A 618 -41.52 138.43 -102.94
CA ILE A 618 -40.86 138.06 -104.19
C ILE A 618 -41.87 138.06 -105.37
N ASP A 619 -43.17 137.92 -105.10
CA ASP A 619 -44.24 137.92 -106.12
C ASP A 619 -44.82 139.32 -106.46
N ASP A 620 -44.19 140.41 -106.02
CA ASP A 620 -44.43 141.77 -106.56
C ASP A 620 -43.59 142.08 -107.82
N GLY A 621 -43.15 141.04 -108.54
CA GLY A 621 -42.10 141.15 -109.58
C GLY A 621 -42.36 140.40 -110.89
N ASN A 622 -43.60 140.39 -111.41
CA ASN A 622 -43.92 140.34 -112.85
C ASN A 622 -45.41 140.60 -113.13
#